data_AF-A0A351BIS9-F1
#
_entry.id   AF-A0A351BIS9-F1
#
_cell.length_a   1.000
_cell.length_b   1.000
_cell.length_c   1.000
_cell.angle_alpha   90.00
_cell.angle_beta   90.00
_cell.angle_gamma   90.00
#
_symmetry.space_group_name_H-M   'P 1'
#
loop_
_entity.id
_entity.type
_entity.pdbx_description
1 polymer ?
#
loop_
_entity_poly.entity_id
_entity_poly.type
_entity_poly.pdbx_seq_one_letter_code
_entity_poly.pdbx_strand_id
1 'polypeptide(L)'
;MHKSALYALVAAVLFGASTPLAKLLIGETSPLLLGGLLYLGSGIGLGVARAIRDRGWLSSGIARQEWPWLLGAIFFGGMLGPVALMFGLTRTSGSTASLLLNLEAVLTALIAWFVFKESADRRIVLGMVAIVAGGVILSWPLGESDGD
;
A
#
# COMPACT_ATOMS: atom_id res chain seq x y z
N MET A 1 8.08 24.48 14.30
CA MET A 1 7.99 23.08 14.79
C MET A 1 6.57 22.61 15.16
N HIS A 2 5.63 23.47 15.58
CA HIS A 2 4.29 23.01 16.02
C HIS A 2 3.28 22.67 14.90
N LYS A 3 3.34 23.34 13.74
CA LYS A 3 2.39 23.11 12.64
C LYS A 3 2.55 21.73 11.96
N SER A 4 3.78 21.28 11.78
CA SER A 4 4.08 19.96 11.19
C SER A 4 3.62 18.81 12.08
N ALA A 5 3.81 18.93 13.40
CA ALA A 5 3.30 17.95 14.37
C ALA A 5 1.75 17.90 14.38
N LEU A 6 1.10 19.05 14.31
CA LEU A 6 -0.37 19.12 14.18
C LEU A 6 -0.86 18.45 12.88
N TYR A 7 -0.21 18.73 11.74
CA TYR A 7 -0.57 18.06 10.48
C TYR A 7 -0.35 16.55 10.53
N ALA A 8 0.73 16.09 11.18
CA ALA A 8 0.98 14.66 11.36
C ALA A 8 -0.08 14.00 12.24
N LEU A 9 -0.50 14.64 13.34
CA LEU A 9 -1.57 14.15 14.22
C LEU A 9 -2.92 14.10 13.49
N VAL A 10 -3.28 15.16 12.78
CA VAL A 10 -4.51 15.19 11.98
C VAL A 10 -4.48 14.11 10.90
N ALA A 11 -3.36 13.95 10.19
CA ALA A 11 -3.20 12.89 9.20
C ALA A 11 -3.34 11.50 9.82
N ALA A 12 -2.73 11.26 10.99
CA ALA A 12 -2.83 9.99 11.71
C ALA A 12 -4.28 9.67 12.12
N VAL A 13 -5.02 10.67 12.63
CA VAL A 13 -6.44 10.50 13.00
C VAL A 13 -7.30 10.22 11.76
N LEU A 14 -7.13 10.98 10.68
CA LEU A 14 -7.87 10.78 9.43
C LEU A 14 -7.58 9.41 8.81
N PHE A 15 -6.31 8.98 8.83
CA PHE A 15 -5.90 7.66 8.35
C PHE A 15 -6.46 6.52 9.22
N GLY A 16 -6.43 6.67 10.55
CA GLY A 16 -7.02 5.70 11.47
C GLY A 16 -8.54 5.60 11.32
N ALA A 17 -9.22 6.72 11.08
CA ALA A 17 -10.66 6.78 10.90
C ALA A 17 -11.14 6.24 9.54
N SER A 18 -10.31 6.30 8.49
CA SER A 18 -10.74 5.92 7.14
C SER A 18 -11.13 4.44 7.03
N THR A 19 -10.42 3.53 7.69
CA THR A 19 -10.70 2.09 7.65
C THR A 19 -12.05 1.70 8.27
N PRO A 20 -12.39 2.11 9.52
CA PRO A 20 -13.71 1.82 10.08
C PRO A 20 -14.84 2.53 9.34
N LEU A 21 -14.64 3.78 8.88
CA LEU A 21 -15.63 4.48 8.04
C LEU A 21 -15.86 3.74 6.72
N ALA A 22 -14.81 3.35 6.00
CA ALA A 22 -14.93 2.57 4.78
C ALA A 22 -15.65 1.23 5.03
N LYS A 23 -15.35 0.55 6.15
CA LYS A 23 -16.00 -0.71 6.51
C LYS A 23 -17.51 -0.58 6.70
N LEU A 24 -18.01 0.56 7.21
CA LEU A 24 -19.45 0.83 7.29
C LEU A 24 -20.12 0.94 5.91
N LEU A 25 -19.37 1.37 4.88
CA LEU A 25 -19.87 1.53 3.50
C LEU A 25 -19.74 0.25 2.65
N ILE A 26 -18.87 -0.70 3.04
CA ILE A 26 -18.65 -1.96 2.31
C ILE A 26 -19.90 -2.86 2.29
N GLY A 27 -20.80 -2.74 3.28
CA GLY A 27 -21.99 -3.60 3.39
C GLY A 27 -22.90 -3.56 2.15
N GLU A 28 -23.04 -2.40 1.51
CA GLU A 28 -23.93 -2.22 0.36
C GLU A 28 -23.19 -2.04 -0.98
N THR A 29 -21.84 -2.01 -0.96
CA THR A 29 -21.03 -1.61 -2.13
C THR A 29 -19.88 -2.57 -2.38
N SER A 30 -19.64 -2.92 -3.65
CA SER A 30 -18.43 -3.68 -4.04
C SER A 30 -17.14 -2.99 -3.55
N PRO A 31 -16.17 -3.73 -2.98
CA PRO A 31 -14.90 -3.16 -2.51
C PRO A 31 -14.14 -2.35 -3.57
N LEU A 32 -14.20 -2.77 -4.84
CA LEU A 32 -13.58 -2.06 -5.95
C LEU A 32 -14.26 -0.71 -6.22
N LEU A 33 -15.60 -0.68 -6.18
CA LEU A 33 -16.38 0.53 -6.41
C LEU A 33 -16.17 1.54 -5.29
N LEU A 34 -16.17 1.07 -4.03
CA LEU A 34 -15.87 1.93 -2.88
C LEU A 34 -14.45 2.50 -2.96
N GLY A 35 -13.46 1.66 -3.31
CA GLY A 35 -12.09 2.11 -3.54
C GLY A 35 -12.01 3.18 -4.64
N GLY A 36 -12.71 2.98 -5.76
CA GLY A 36 -12.79 3.96 -6.85
C GLY A 36 -13.41 5.29 -6.41
N LEU A 37 -14.52 5.25 -5.67
CA LEU A 37 -15.18 6.44 -5.11
C LEU A 37 -14.27 7.20 -4.14
N LEU A 38 -13.56 6.49 -3.26
CA LEU A 38 -12.63 7.11 -2.31
C LEU A 38 -11.44 7.76 -3.03
N TYR A 39 -10.90 7.11 -4.08
CA TYR A 39 -9.83 7.68 -4.90
C TYR A 39 -10.30 8.91 -5.70
N LEU A 40 -11.49 8.86 -6.29
CA LEU A 40 -12.10 10.01 -6.97
C LEU A 40 -12.34 11.16 -6.01
N GLY A 41 -12.91 10.89 -4.84
CA GLY A 41 -13.14 11.89 -3.79
C GLY A 41 -11.84 12.52 -3.30
N SER A 42 -10.78 11.72 -3.10
CA SER A 42 -9.45 12.21 -2.75
C SER A 42 -8.86 13.10 -3.86
N GLY A 43 -8.96 12.68 -5.12
CA GLY A 43 -8.49 13.45 -6.27
C GLY A 43 -9.18 14.80 -6.41
N ILE A 44 -10.52 14.84 -6.25
CA ILE A 44 -11.30 16.07 -6.24
C ILE A 44 -10.90 16.95 -5.05
N GLY A 45 -10.82 16.39 -3.85
CA GLY A 45 -10.46 17.11 -2.63
C GLY A 45 -9.07 17.74 -2.71
N LEU A 46 -8.08 16.99 -3.17
CA LEU A 46 -6.72 17.50 -3.44
C LEU A 46 -6.72 18.56 -4.53
N GLY A 47 -7.51 18.38 -5.60
CA GLY A 47 -7.67 19.36 -6.67
C GLY A 47 -8.20 20.70 -6.16
N VAL A 48 -9.26 20.67 -5.35
CA VAL A 48 -9.86 21.86 -4.71
C VAL A 48 -8.87 22.50 -3.73
N ALA A 49 -8.26 21.71 -2.84
CA ALA A 49 -7.28 22.21 -1.88
C ALA A 49 -6.10 22.88 -2.59
N ARG A 50 -5.65 22.30 -3.71
CA ARG A 50 -4.60 22.86 -4.55
C ARG A 50 -5.03 24.16 -5.23
N ALA A 51 -6.23 24.21 -5.81
CA ALA A 51 -6.76 25.41 -6.45
C ALA A 51 -6.88 26.59 -5.46
N ILE A 52 -7.30 26.32 -4.22
CA ILE A 52 -7.37 27.31 -3.15
C ILE A 52 -5.96 27.77 -2.73
N ARG A 53 -5.04 26.82 -2.50
CA ARG A 53 -3.67 27.10 -2.04
C ARG A 53 -2.88 27.91 -3.06
N ASP A 54 -2.95 27.50 -4.32
CA ASP A 54 -2.17 28.06 -5.42
C ASP A 54 -2.88 29.29 -6.04
N ARG A 55 -4.05 29.70 -5.51
CA ARG A 55 -4.93 30.77 -6.04
C ARG A 55 -5.21 30.63 -7.55
N GLY A 56 -5.32 29.41 -8.01
CA GLY A 56 -5.36 29.04 -9.43
C GLY A 56 -4.69 27.70 -9.68
N TRP A 57 -4.52 27.33 -10.95
CA TRP A 57 -3.88 26.08 -11.34
C TRP A 57 -2.42 26.32 -11.70
N LEU A 58 -1.53 26.40 -10.70
CA LEU A 58 -0.09 26.44 -10.97
C LEU A 58 0.40 25.09 -11.51
N SER A 59 1.34 25.16 -12.46
CA SER A 59 2.03 23.98 -12.97
C SER A 59 2.62 23.17 -11.81
N SER A 60 2.48 21.85 -11.87
CA SER A 60 3.01 20.94 -10.85
C SER A 60 4.53 20.93 -10.78
N GLY A 61 5.22 21.49 -11.80
CA GLY A 61 6.68 21.48 -11.90
C GLY A 61 7.27 20.12 -12.27
N ILE A 62 6.42 19.12 -12.56
CA ILE A 62 6.84 17.77 -12.94
C ILE A 62 7.43 17.81 -14.35
N ALA A 63 8.65 17.30 -14.50
CA ALA A 63 9.30 17.25 -15.80
C ALA A 63 8.54 16.29 -16.73
N ARG A 64 8.48 16.57 -18.03
CA ARG A 64 7.77 15.69 -19.00
C ARG A 64 8.28 14.24 -18.98
N GLN A 65 9.55 14.06 -18.62
CA GLN A 65 10.22 12.77 -18.50
C GLN A 65 9.78 11.97 -17.25
N GLU A 66 9.21 12.62 -16.24
CA GLU A 66 8.75 11.97 -15.00
C GLU A 66 7.30 11.47 -15.11
N TRP A 67 6.52 11.99 -16.06
CA TRP A 67 5.14 11.58 -16.29
C TRP A 67 4.98 10.08 -16.59
N PRO A 68 5.79 9.45 -17.46
CA PRO A 68 5.71 8.01 -17.69
C PRO A 68 5.96 7.20 -16.40
N TRP A 69 6.90 7.64 -15.57
CA TRP A 69 7.21 6.98 -14.29
C TRP A 69 6.08 7.14 -13.28
N LEU A 70 5.49 8.33 -13.19
CA LEU A 70 4.34 8.60 -12.33
C LEU A 70 3.13 7.77 -12.75
N LEU A 71 2.82 7.74 -14.05
CA LEU A 71 1.74 6.93 -14.60
C LEU A 71 1.99 5.43 -14.38
N GLY A 72 3.22 4.97 -14.54
CA GLY A 72 3.62 3.61 -14.22
C GLY A 72 3.38 3.28 -12.74
N ALA A 73 3.81 4.14 -11.83
CA ALA A 73 3.61 3.95 -10.39
C ALA A 73 2.11 3.90 -10.01
N ILE A 74 1.29 4.78 -10.59
CA ILE A 74 -0.16 4.78 -10.37
C ILE A 74 -0.79 3.49 -10.92
N PHE A 75 -0.41 3.08 -12.12
CA PHE A 75 -1.01 1.91 -12.76
C PHE A 75 -0.63 0.60 -12.05
N PHE A 76 0.67 0.37 -11.84
CA PHE A 76 1.15 -0.87 -11.21
C PHE A 76 0.89 -0.90 -9.70
N GLY A 77 1.26 0.17 -8.99
CA GLY A 77 1.13 0.23 -7.54
C GLY A 77 -0.29 0.57 -7.07
N GLY A 78 -0.91 1.59 -7.68
CA GLY A 78 -2.22 2.08 -7.25
C GLY A 78 -3.41 1.26 -7.75
N MET A 79 -3.31 0.67 -8.95
CA MET A 79 -4.41 -0.10 -9.56
C MET A 79 -4.18 -1.61 -9.52
N LEU A 80 -3.10 -2.09 -10.15
CA LEU A 80 -2.88 -3.53 -10.29
C LEU A 80 -2.59 -4.21 -8.95
N GLY A 81 -1.83 -3.58 -8.05
CA GLY A 81 -1.54 -4.10 -6.71
C GLY A 81 -2.79 -4.47 -5.93
N PRO A 82 -3.70 -3.52 -5.63
CA PRO A 82 -4.94 -3.80 -4.90
C PRO A 82 -5.86 -4.80 -5.61
N VAL A 83 -5.95 -4.74 -6.95
CA VAL A 83 -6.77 -5.69 -7.73
C VAL A 83 -6.22 -7.11 -7.62
N ALA A 84 -4.91 -7.28 -7.77
CA ALA A 84 -4.23 -8.56 -7.62
C ALA A 84 -4.35 -9.09 -6.18
N LEU A 85 -4.25 -8.21 -5.18
CA LEU A 85 -4.44 -8.55 -3.78
C LEU A 85 -5.87 -9.06 -3.52
N MET A 86 -6.89 -8.31 -3.94
CA MET A 86 -8.30 -8.72 -3.80
C MET A 86 -8.56 -10.05 -4.49
N PHE A 87 -8.03 -10.25 -5.70
CA PHE A 87 -8.11 -11.52 -6.40
C PHE A 87 -7.40 -12.65 -5.63
N GLY A 88 -6.21 -12.40 -5.10
CA GLY A 88 -5.45 -13.35 -4.27
C GLY A 88 -6.23 -13.78 -3.02
N LEU A 89 -6.87 -12.83 -2.32
CA LEU A 89 -7.71 -13.13 -1.14
C LEU A 89 -8.91 -14.03 -1.49
N THR A 90 -9.45 -13.96 -2.71
CA THR A 90 -10.53 -14.88 -3.12
C THR A 90 -10.05 -16.30 -3.42
N ARG A 91 -8.73 -16.51 -3.56
CA ARG A 91 -8.11 -17.79 -3.96
C ARG A 91 -7.23 -18.41 -2.87
N THR A 92 -7.05 -17.74 -1.74
CA THR A 92 -6.08 -18.12 -0.71
C THR A 92 -6.63 -17.77 0.67
N SER A 93 -6.27 -18.55 1.69
CA SER A 93 -6.67 -18.26 3.07
C SER A 93 -6.07 -16.95 3.58
N GLY A 94 -6.74 -16.29 4.53
CA GLY A 94 -6.25 -15.03 5.11
C GLY A 94 -4.86 -15.16 5.76
N SER A 95 -4.56 -16.32 6.35
CA SER A 95 -3.24 -16.62 6.93
C SER A 95 -2.14 -16.67 5.88
N THR A 96 -2.36 -17.39 4.78
CA THR A 96 -1.41 -17.46 3.66
C THR A 96 -1.26 -16.10 2.97
N ALA A 97 -2.35 -15.36 2.78
CA ALA A 97 -2.30 -14.00 2.22
C ALA A 97 -1.49 -13.05 3.12
N SER A 98 -1.65 -13.12 4.45
CA SER A 98 -0.88 -12.31 5.40
C SER A 98 0.61 -12.65 5.39
N LEU A 99 0.96 -13.93 5.21
CA LEU A 99 2.35 -14.37 5.05
C LEU A 99 2.98 -13.84 3.74
N LEU A 100 2.24 -13.91 2.63
CA LEU A 100 2.70 -13.37 1.34
C LEU A 100 2.91 -11.85 1.39
N LEU A 101 2.04 -11.12 2.11
CA LEU A 101 2.21 -9.67 2.32
C LEU A 101 3.46 -9.34 3.14
N ASN A 102 3.85 -10.17 4.12
CA ASN A 102 5.11 -9.95 4.83
C ASN A 102 6.34 -10.13 3.93
N LEU A 103 6.24 -10.99 2.91
CA LEU A 103 7.30 -11.19 1.92
C LEU A 103 7.41 -10.03 0.91
N GLU A 104 6.40 -9.16 0.80
CA GLU A 104 6.41 -7.99 -0.08
C GLU A 104 7.61 -7.08 0.18
N ALA A 105 7.95 -6.85 1.46
CA ALA A 105 9.10 -6.03 1.83
C ALA A 105 10.43 -6.63 1.33
N VAL A 106 10.57 -7.96 1.40
CA VAL A 106 11.76 -8.68 0.90
C VAL A 106 11.83 -8.58 -0.62
N LEU A 107 10.72 -8.84 -1.31
CA LEU A 107 10.62 -8.70 -2.77
C LEU A 107 10.94 -7.28 -3.24
N THR A 108 10.42 -6.27 -2.55
CA THR A 108 10.69 -4.86 -2.83
C THR A 108 12.17 -4.53 -2.67
N ALA A 109 12.81 -5.00 -1.59
CA ALA A 109 14.24 -4.80 -1.36
C ALA A 109 15.10 -5.53 -2.41
N LEU A 110 14.71 -6.73 -2.84
CA LEU A 110 15.40 -7.46 -3.91
C LEU A 110 15.30 -6.71 -5.24
N ILE A 111 14.12 -6.19 -5.59
CA ILE A 111 13.94 -5.36 -6.80
C ILE A 111 14.82 -4.11 -6.72
N ALA A 112 14.85 -3.42 -5.58
CA ALA A 112 15.72 -2.25 -5.36
C ALA A 112 17.20 -2.61 -5.58
N TRP A 113 17.65 -3.72 -5.01
CA TRP A 113 19.03 -4.16 -5.15
C TRP A 113 19.38 -4.59 -6.58
N PHE A 114 18.53 -5.36 -7.25
CA PHE A 114 18.82 -5.86 -8.61
C PHE A 114 18.64 -4.81 -9.71
N VAL A 115 17.55 -4.04 -9.65
CA VAL A 115 17.17 -3.10 -10.72
C VAL A 115 17.87 -1.76 -10.54
N PHE A 116 17.84 -1.22 -9.31
CA PHE A 116 18.42 0.09 -9.01
C PHE A 116 19.88 0.01 -8.56
N LYS A 117 20.43 -1.21 -8.39
CA LYS A 117 21.80 -1.47 -7.93
C LYS A 117 22.12 -0.79 -6.60
N GLU A 118 21.09 -0.60 -5.77
CA GLU A 118 21.24 -0.01 -4.45
C GLU A 118 21.97 -1.01 -3.54
N SER A 119 23.01 -0.56 -2.85
CA SER A 119 23.86 -1.47 -2.06
C SER A 119 23.11 -1.93 -0.81
N ALA A 120 22.73 -3.21 -0.78
CA ALA A 120 22.11 -3.79 0.40
C ALA A 120 23.18 -4.05 1.48
N ASP A 121 23.15 -3.26 2.55
CA ASP A 121 24.00 -3.50 3.72
C ASP A 121 23.71 -4.86 4.37
N ARG A 122 24.71 -5.45 5.03
CA ARG A 122 24.57 -6.72 5.77
C ARG A 122 23.38 -6.73 6.74
N ARG A 123 23.04 -5.58 7.33
CA ARG A 123 21.87 -5.42 8.22
C ARG A 123 20.54 -5.62 7.49
N ILE A 124 20.41 -5.09 6.28
CA ILE A 124 19.21 -5.25 5.44
C ILE A 124 19.07 -6.71 5.01
N VAL A 125 20.18 -7.34 4.62
CA VAL A 125 20.20 -8.77 4.25
C VAL A 125 19.79 -9.66 5.42
N LEU A 126 20.33 -9.41 6.63
CA LEU A 126 19.91 -10.12 7.85
C LEU A 126 18.42 -9.93 8.15
N GLY A 127 17.88 -8.72 7.96
CA GLY A 127 16.45 -8.45 8.08
C GLY A 127 15.61 -9.26 7.09
N MET A 128 16.02 -9.32 5.82
CA MET A 128 15.35 -10.12 4.79
C MET A 128 15.34 -11.61 5.16
N VAL A 129 16.48 -12.16 5.60
CA VAL A 129 16.57 -13.56 6.04
C VAL A 129 15.67 -13.82 7.24
N ALA A 130 15.60 -12.91 8.21
CA ALA A 130 14.73 -13.04 9.37
C ALA A 130 13.24 -13.04 8.99
N ILE A 131 12.82 -12.15 8.07
CA ILE A 131 11.43 -12.11 7.58
C ILE A 131 11.08 -13.43 6.86
N VAL A 132 11.97 -13.91 5.98
CA VAL A 132 11.76 -15.19 5.28
C VAL A 132 11.68 -16.35 6.26
N ALA A 133 12.61 -16.44 7.21
CA ALA A 133 12.64 -17.49 8.22
C ALA A 133 11.38 -17.47 9.10
N GLY A 134 10.95 -16.28 9.55
CA GLY A 134 9.70 -16.10 10.27
C GLY A 134 8.49 -16.55 9.45
N GLY A 135 8.45 -16.19 8.16
CA GLY A 135 7.43 -16.64 7.22
C GLY A 135 7.37 -18.16 7.09
N VAL A 136 8.53 -18.82 6.96
CA VAL A 136 8.61 -20.30 6.90
C VAL A 136 8.08 -20.93 8.19
N ILE A 137 8.51 -20.45 9.35
CA ILE A 137 8.07 -20.95 10.66
C ILE A 137 6.55 -20.81 10.83
N LEU A 138 5.99 -19.65 10.49
CA LEU A 138 4.56 -19.38 10.59
C LEU A 138 3.72 -20.12 9.53
N SER A 139 4.31 -20.44 8.37
CA SER A 139 3.67 -21.21 7.31
C SER A 139 3.73 -22.73 7.52
N TRP A 140 4.55 -23.18 8.47
CA TRP A 140 4.66 -24.60 8.79
C TRP A 140 3.30 -25.08 9.29
N PRO A 141 2.71 -26.13 8.70
CA PRO A 141 1.51 -26.73 9.24
C PRO A 141 1.87 -27.29 10.62
N LEU A 142 1.51 -26.56 11.67
CA LEU A 142 1.34 -27.13 12.99
C LEU A 142 0.22 -28.14 12.82
N GLY A 143 0.61 -29.42 12.80
CA GLY A 143 -0.27 -30.52 12.40
C GLY A 143 -1.68 -30.35 12.93
N GLU A 144 -2.62 -30.23 11.99
CA GLU A 144 -4.00 -30.64 12.22
C GLU A 144 -3.87 -32.12 12.60
N SER A 145 -3.88 -32.40 13.91
CA SER A 145 -4.16 -33.74 14.39
C SER A 145 -5.59 -34.00 13.97
N ASP A 146 -5.76 -34.84 12.95
CA ASP A 146 -6.99 -35.56 12.69
C ASP A 146 -7.56 -36.02 14.05
N GLY A 147 -8.69 -35.43 14.42
CA GLY A 147 -9.43 -35.74 15.63
C GLY A 147 -10.87 -36.01 15.23
N ASP A 148 -11.21 -37.30 15.28
CA ASP A 148 -12.50 -37.97 15.08
C ASP A 148 -13.76 -37.16 15.42
#